data_AF-A0A951HNP9-F1
#
_entry.id   AF-A0A951HNP9-F1
#
_cell.length_a   1.000
_cell.length_b   1.000
_cell.length_c   1.000
_cell.angle_alpha   90.00
_cell.angle_beta   90.00
_cell.angle_gamma   90.00
#
_symmetry.space_group_name_H-M   'P 1'
#
loop_
_entity.id
_entity.type
_entity.pdbx_description
1 polymer ?
#
loop_
_entity_poly.entity_id
_entity_poly.type
_entity_poly.pdbx_seq_one_letter_code
_entity_poly.pdbx_strand_id
1 'polypeptide(L)'
;MRRTSWTLAAAAAVSMVGTAAAEPRQVQFAGCVYRGTEGGCLMVRSGTRVYDISTAKPRPNVGRAIAGSGWTFAGPTTCMEGTRLVKIRWHYTRRLCPLRKPEAS
;
A
#
# COMPACT_ATOMS: atom_id res chain seq x y z
N MET A 1 -19.85 -59.94 -21.12
CA MET A 1 -20.03 -59.31 -19.78
C MET A 1 -18.75 -59.45 -19.00
N ARG A 2 -18.12 -58.33 -18.61
CA ARG A 2 -17.23 -58.16 -17.43
C ARG A 2 -16.90 -56.67 -17.36
N ARG A 3 -17.58 -55.96 -16.45
CA ARG A 3 -17.37 -54.54 -16.16
C ARG A 3 -16.24 -54.47 -15.14
N THR A 4 -15.11 -53.89 -15.50
CA THR A 4 -14.01 -53.69 -14.56
C THR A 4 -14.14 -52.27 -14.02
N SER A 5 -14.55 -52.17 -12.77
CA SER A 5 -14.85 -50.93 -12.05
C SER A 5 -13.57 -50.12 -11.81
N TRP A 6 -13.59 -48.84 -12.20
CA TRP A 6 -12.58 -47.86 -11.85
C TRP A 6 -13.11 -47.02 -10.69
N THR A 7 -12.46 -47.07 -9.54
CA THR A 7 -12.68 -46.09 -8.47
C THR A 7 -11.33 -45.51 -8.05
N LEU A 8 -10.94 -44.43 -8.71
CA LEU A 8 -9.90 -43.53 -8.24
C LEU A 8 -10.55 -42.53 -7.28
N ALA A 9 -10.38 -42.73 -5.98
CA ALA A 9 -10.72 -41.73 -4.97
C ALA A 9 -9.54 -40.74 -4.86
N ALA A 10 -9.67 -39.56 -5.45
CA ALA A 10 -8.70 -38.48 -5.30
C ALA A 10 -9.01 -37.69 -4.02
N ALA A 11 -8.18 -37.84 -2.99
CA ALA A 11 -8.25 -37.03 -1.78
C ALA A 11 -7.70 -35.62 -2.07
N ALA A 12 -8.58 -34.62 -2.07
CA ALA A 12 -8.18 -33.21 -2.16
C ALA A 12 -7.68 -32.72 -0.79
N ALA A 13 -6.35 -32.65 -0.63
CA ALA A 13 -5.74 -32.00 0.52
C ALA A 13 -5.88 -30.48 0.38
N VAL A 14 -6.73 -29.87 1.22
CA VAL A 14 -6.88 -28.41 1.29
C VAL A 14 -5.74 -27.86 2.15
N SER A 15 -4.69 -27.36 1.50
CA SER A 15 -3.59 -26.68 2.18
C SER A 15 -4.06 -25.32 2.71
N MET A 16 -4.27 -25.20 4.02
CA MET A 16 -4.46 -23.90 4.68
C MET A 16 -3.14 -23.14 4.66
N VAL A 17 -2.95 -22.25 3.68
CA VAL A 17 -1.85 -21.28 3.69
C VAL A 17 -2.16 -20.24 4.77
N GLY A 18 -1.56 -20.38 5.95
CA GLY A 18 -1.66 -19.40 7.02
C GLY A 18 -1.02 -18.08 6.60
N THR A 19 -1.79 -17.00 6.53
CA THR A 19 -1.26 -15.65 6.32
C THR A 19 -0.63 -15.18 7.63
N ALA A 20 0.70 -15.21 7.72
CA ALA A 20 1.41 -14.54 8.81
C ALA A 20 1.07 -13.05 8.76
N ALA A 21 0.41 -12.54 9.81
CA ALA A 21 0.14 -11.12 9.94
C ALA A 21 1.46 -10.37 10.05
N ALA A 22 1.72 -9.43 9.14
CA ALA A 22 2.94 -8.64 9.17
C ALA A 22 2.97 -7.76 10.43
N GLU A 23 4.04 -7.88 11.23
CA GLU A 23 4.20 -7.07 12.42
C GLU A 23 4.33 -5.56 12.08
N PRO A 24 3.74 -4.66 12.88
CA PRO A 24 3.92 -3.22 12.71
C PRO A 24 5.40 -2.81 12.80
N ARG A 25 5.91 -2.18 11.75
CA ARG A 25 7.30 -1.71 11.67
C ARG A 25 7.33 -0.21 11.45
N GLN A 26 8.26 0.46 12.14
CA GLN A 26 8.56 1.85 11.83
C GLN A 26 9.36 1.97 10.53
N VAL A 27 8.91 2.86 9.64
CA VAL A 27 9.56 3.14 8.35
C VAL A 27 9.82 4.63 8.20
N GLN A 28 10.83 4.95 7.40
CA GLN A 28 11.09 6.29 6.90
C GLN A 28 10.65 6.38 5.44
N PHE A 29 10.19 7.55 5.03
CA PHE A 29 9.79 7.82 3.65
C PHE A 29 10.20 9.22 3.23
N ALA A 30 10.47 9.39 1.94
CA ALA A 30 10.64 10.70 1.32
C ALA A 30 10.15 10.64 -0.13
N GLY A 31 9.35 11.63 -0.53
CA GLY A 31 8.81 11.68 -1.88
C GLY A 31 7.75 12.74 -2.07
N CYS A 32 7.15 12.73 -3.25
CA CYS A 32 6.09 13.66 -3.63
C CYS A 32 4.73 13.15 -3.22
N VAL A 33 3.92 14.02 -2.62
CA VAL A 33 2.53 13.70 -2.28
C VAL A 33 1.69 13.69 -3.55
N TYR A 34 0.98 12.60 -3.79
CA TYR A 34 0.05 12.46 -4.92
C TYR A 34 -1.29 11.89 -4.44
N ARG A 35 -2.35 12.09 -5.23
CA ARG A 35 -3.65 11.48 -4.98
C ARG A 35 -3.60 10.01 -5.39
N GLY A 36 -4.01 9.11 -4.49
CA GLY A 36 -4.23 7.71 -4.81
C GLY A 36 -5.42 7.53 -5.76
N THR A 37 -5.59 6.30 -6.23
CA THR A 37 -6.68 5.92 -7.15
C THR A 37 -8.04 6.08 -6.49
N GLU A 38 -8.15 5.74 -5.20
CA GLU A 38 -9.39 5.88 -4.44
C GLU A 38 -9.59 7.32 -3.95
N GLY A 39 -10.86 7.73 -3.95
CA GLY A 39 -11.28 9.09 -3.61
C GLY A 39 -10.74 9.54 -2.25
N GLY A 40 -9.92 10.59 -2.24
CA GLY A 40 -9.43 11.21 -1.01
C GLY A 40 -8.17 10.57 -0.41
N CYS A 41 -7.60 9.55 -1.03
CA CYS A 41 -6.36 8.93 -0.57
C CYS A 41 -5.14 9.80 -0.93
N LEU A 42 -4.17 9.90 -0.01
CA LEU A 42 -2.88 10.55 -0.23
C LEU A 42 -1.76 9.53 -0.15
N MET A 43 -0.89 9.56 -1.15
CA MET A 43 0.18 8.61 -1.33
C MET A 43 1.52 9.33 -1.40
N VAL A 44 2.58 8.64 -0.95
CA VAL A 44 3.97 9.03 -1.18
C VAL A 44 4.73 7.83 -1.73
N ARG A 45 5.36 8.02 -2.89
CA ARG A 45 6.30 7.04 -3.43
C ARG A 45 7.70 7.35 -2.92
N SER A 46 8.31 6.37 -2.27
CA SER A 46 9.64 6.47 -1.66
C SER A 46 10.50 5.33 -2.19
N GLY A 47 11.22 5.59 -3.28
CA GLY A 47 11.91 4.54 -4.05
C GLY A 47 10.90 3.59 -4.69
N THR A 48 11.03 2.29 -4.43
CA THR A 48 10.13 1.25 -4.96
C THR A 48 8.87 1.04 -4.11
N ARG A 49 8.75 1.72 -2.97
CA ARG A 49 7.62 1.56 -2.05
C ARG A 49 6.63 2.70 -2.21
N VAL A 50 5.35 2.37 -2.06
CA VAL A 50 4.24 3.33 -1.97
C VAL A 50 3.67 3.27 -0.57
N TYR A 51 3.50 4.42 0.05
CA TYR A 51 2.92 4.56 1.37
C TYR A 51 1.65 5.38 1.32
N ASP A 52 0.58 4.83 1.89
CA ASP A 52 -0.65 5.57 2.15
C ASP A 52 -0.47 6.41 3.43
N ILE A 53 -0.48 7.72 3.23
CA ILE A 53 -0.32 8.75 4.26
C ILE A 53 -1.63 9.51 4.54
N SER A 54 -2.79 8.95 4.18
CA SER A 54 -4.09 9.63 4.24
C SER A 54 -4.49 10.12 5.64
N THR A 55 -3.92 9.52 6.70
CA THR A 55 -4.11 9.96 8.11
C THR A 55 -3.04 10.90 8.62
N ALA A 56 -2.14 11.38 7.78
CA ALA A 56 -1.18 12.40 8.18
C ALA A 56 -1.91 13.66 8.68
N LYS A 57 -1.49 14.17 9.84
CA LYS A 57 -1.98 15.41 10.45
C LYS A 57 -0.80 16.33 10.76
N PRO A 58 -0.80 17.60 10.30
CA PRO A 58 -1.74 18.17 9.34
C PRO A 58 -1.70 17.41 8.00
N ARG A 59 -2.73 17.59 7.17
CA ARG A 59 -2.84 16.92 5.87
C ARG A 59 -1.90 17.60 4.86
N PRO A 60 -0.92 16.92 4.25
CA PRO A 60 0.05 17.55 3.37
C PRO A 60 -0.54 17.89 2.00
N ASN A 61 0.02 18.92 1.38
CA ASN A 61 -0.43 19.40 0.07
C ASN A 61 0.05 18.47 -1.05
N VAL A 62 -0.85 18.13 -1.97
CA VAL A 62 -0.53 17.39 -3.20
C VAL A 62 0.47 18.18 -4.04
N GLY A 63 1.43 17.50 -4.66
CA GLY A 63 2.48 18.12 -5.48
C GLY A 63 3.65 18.71 -4.69
N ARG A 64 3.68 18.55 -3.36
CA ARG A 64 4.80 18.97 -2.51
C ARG A 64 5.63 17.76 -2.09
N ALA A 65 6.95 17.95 -2.01
CA ALA A 65 7.84 16.91 -1.51
C ALA A 65 7.88 16.94 0.01
N ILE A 66 7.69 15.78 0.63
CA ILE A 66 7.76 15.60 2.08
C ILE A 66 8.75 14.49 2.44
N ALA A 67 9.24 14.52 3.66
CA ALA A 67 9.96 13.43 4.29
C ALA A 67 9.42 13.21 5.70
N GLY A 68 9.55 11.99 6.20
CA GLY A 68 8.98 11.65 7.50
C GLY A 68 9.15 10.19 7.88
N SER A 69 8.43 9.82 8.94
CA SER A 69 8.34 8.46 9.43
C SER A 69 6.91 8.11 9.84
N GLY A 70 6.64 6.82 9.90
CA GLY A 70 5.37 6.27 10.34
C GLY A 70 5.50 4.79 10.65
N TRP A 71 4.44 4.21 11.19
CA TRP A 71 4.35 2.79 11.50
C TRP A 71 3.45 2.11 10.47
N THR A 72 3.88 0.96 9.94
CA THR A 72 3.04 0.17 9.05
C THR A 72 1.81 -0.35 9.80
N PHE A 73 0.68 -0.32 9.11
CA PHE A 73 -0.57 -0.87 9.59
C PHE A 73 -0.93 -2.09 8.75
N ALA A 74 -1.19 -3.22 9.41
CA ALA A 74 -1.48 -4.51 8.76
C ALA A 74 -2.98 -4.85 8.70
N GLY A 75 -3.85 -3.95 9.14
CA GLY A 75 -5.30 -4.14 9.07
C GLY A 75 -5.90 -3.69 7.73
N PRO A 76 -7.22 -3.84 7.56
CA PRO A 76 -7.92 -3.44 6.34
C PRO A 76 -7.82 -1.93 6.09
N THR A 77 -7.67 -1.55 4.82
CA THR A 77 -7.51 -0.16 4.38
C THR A 77 -8.57 0.18 3.35
N THR A 78 -9.00 1.45 3.31
CA THR A 78 -9.92 1.95 2.27
C THR A 78 -9.17 2.32 1.00
N CYS A 79 -7.92 2.80 1.14
CA CYS A 79 -7.00 2.99 0.04
C CYS A 79 -6.32 1.63 -0.22
N MET A 80 -6.65 0.97 -1.33
CA MET A 80 -6.10 -0.34 -1.72
C MET A 80 -4.74 -0.21 -2.42
N GLU A 81 -4.10 0.96 -2.27
CA GLU A 81 -2.81 1.29 -2.85
C GLU A 81 -1.74 1.51 -1.76
N GLY A 82 -0.65 0.73 -1.84
CA GLY A 82 0.51 0.90 -0.97
C GLY A 82 0.32 0.44 0.47
N THR A 83 1.34 0.68 1.30
CA THR A 83 1.31 0.32 2.72
C THR A 83 0.80 1.49 3.55
N ARG A 84 -0.30 1.27 4.25
CA ARG A 84 -0.89 2.23 5.20
C ARG A 84 0.07 2.58 6.33
N LEU A 85 0.31 3.87 6.52
CA LEU A 85 1.06 4.38 7.66
C LEU A 85 0.15 5.01 8.72
N VAL A 86 0.50 4.76 9.98
CA VAL A 86 -0.09 5.39 11.17
C VAL A 86 1.00 6.06 12.00
N LYS A 87 0.60 6.87 13.00
CA LYS A 87 1.52 7.65 13.85
C LYS A 87 2.54 8.45 13.03
N ILE A 88 2.07 9.08 11.94
CA ILE A 88 2.91 9.73 10.94
C ILE A 88 3.44 11.05 11.49
N ARG A 89 4.75 11.27 11.33
CA ARG A 89 5.40 12.57 11.49
C ARG A 89 6.06 12.93 10.18
N TRP A 90 5.81 14.14 9.68
CA TRP A 90 6.31 14.58 8.40
C TRP A 90 6.66 16.07 8.40
N HIS A 91 7.50 16.47 7.45
CA HIS A 91 7.84 17.86 7.16
C HIS A 91 8.00 18.07 5.65
N TYR A 92 7.81 19.31 5.19
CA TYR A 92 8.13 19.66 3.81
C TYR A 92 9.64 19.68 3.61
N THR A 93 10.07 19.21 2.44
CA THR A 93 11.46 19.30 2.02
C THR A 93 11.63 20.41 0.98
N ARG A 94 12.88 20.75 0.66
CA ARG A 94 13.23 21.68 -0.43
C ARG A 94 13.27 21.00 -1.81
N ARG A 95 12.92 19.71 -1.91
CA ARG A 95 12.90 19.00 -3.20
C ARG A 95 11.70 19.46 -4.02
N LEU A 96 11.91 19.57 -5.33
CA LEU A 96 10.83 19.84 -6.28
C LEU A 96 10.16 18.52 -6.67
N CYS A 97 8.85 18.57 -6.83
CA CYS A 97 8.11 17.49 -7.44
C CYS A 97 8.03 17.70 -8.95
N PRO A 98 8.08 16.61 -9.74
CA PRO A 98 7.83 16.71 -11.17
C PRO A 98 6.50 17.42 -11.40
N LEU A 99 6.51 18.40 -12.31
CA LEU A 99 5.26 18.97 -12.81
C LEU A 99 4.50 17.83 -13.49
N ARG A 100 3.23 17.60 -13.12
CA ARG A 100 2.39 16.70 -13.90
C ARG A 100 2.29 17.32 -15.30
N LYS A 101 2.73 16.61 -16.34
CA LYS A 101 2.37 16.96 -17.71
C LYS A 101 0.83 16.93 -17.78
N PRO A 102 0.15 17.92 -18.37
CA PRO A 102 -1.27 17.81 -18.65
C PRO A 102 -1.47 16.52 -19.45
N GLU A 103 -2.26 15.60 -18.92
CA GLU A 103 -2.64 14.39 -19.64
C GLU A 103 -3.47 14.85 -20.83
N ALA A 104 -2.94 14.69 -22.04
CA ALA A 104 -3.65 15.04 -23.26
C ALA A 104 -4.93 14.19 -23.28
N SER A 105 -6.06 14.89 -23.21
CA SER A 105 -7.41 14.32 -23.28
C SER A 105 -7.68 13.74 -24.66
#